data_AF-A0A1G8FJR1-F1
#
_entry.id   AF-A0A1G8FJR1-F1
#
_cell.length_a   1.000
_cell.length_b   1.000
_cell.length_c   1.000
_cell.angle_alpha   90.00
_cell.angle_beta   90.00
_cell.angle_gamma   90.00
#
_symmetry.space_group_name_H-M   'P 1'
#
loop_
_entity.id
_entity.type
_entity.pdbx_description
1 polymer ?
#
loop_
_entity_poly.entity_id
_entity_poly.type
_entity_poly.pdbx_seq_one_letter_code
_entity_poly.pdbx_strand_id
1 'polypeptide(L)' 'MRRLLLAALAAPVLMAGPAEAHFQLVYTPEVNLEQPGDVPLGLYFWHPMENGHAMDMGQPEALACHFKGEAID' A
#
# COMPACT_ATOMS: atom_id res chain seq x y z
N MET A 1 -21.25 40.15 5.94
CA MET A 1 -20.46 39.47 4.89
C MET A 1 -19.24 38.72 5.45
N ARG A 2 -18.37 39.35 6.25
CA ARG A 2 -17.17 38.68 6.83
C ARG A 2 -17.45 37.39 7.65
N ARG A 3 -18.53 37.36 8.43
CA ARG A 3 -18.96 36.15 9.18
C ARG A 3 -19.46 35.01 8.29
N LEU A 4 -20.12 35.36 7.18
CA LEU A 4 -20.58 34.38 6.18
C LEU A 4 -19.40 33.79 5.41
N LEU A 5 -18.39 34.60 5.08
CA LEU A 5 -17.15 34.14 4.47
C LEU A 5 -16.37 33.19 5.40
N LEU A 6 -16.30 33.51 6.68
CA LEU A 6 -15.66 32.64 7.69
C LEU A 6 -16.41 31.31 7.85
N ALA A 7 -17.76 31.34 7.85
CA ALA A 7 -18.56 30.13 7.90
C ALA A 7 -18.39 29.25 6.64
N ALA A 8 -18.33 29.87 5.46
CA ALA A 8 -18.08 29.16 4.20
C ALA A 8 -16.69 28.51 4.15
N LEU A 9 -15.67 29.15 4.70
CA LEU A 9 -14.32 28.59 4.80
C LEU A 9 -14.20 27.42 5.80
N ALA A 10 -15.05 27.39 6.83
CA ALA A 10 -15.01 26.35 7.86
C ALA A 10 -15.80 25.09 7.48
N ALA A 11 -16.77 25.21 6.56
CA ALA A 11 -17.63 24.11 6.13
C ALA A 11 -16.87 22.85 5.61
N PRO A 12 -15.76 22.94 4.84
CA PRO A 12 -15.05 21.76 4.34
C PRO A 12 -14.41 20.92 5.44
N VAL A 13 -13.98 21.55 6.54
CA VAL A 13 -13.35 20.84 7.67
C VAL A 13 -14.35 19.93 8.38
N LEU A 14 -15.62 20.35 8.42
CA LEU A 14 -16.71 19.54 8.99
C LEU A 14 -17.16 18.40 8.07
N MET A 15 -16.72 18.41 6.81
CA MET A 15 -17.01 17.38 5.81
C MET A 15 -15.83 16.41 5.61
N ALA A 16 -14.76 16.53 6.41
CA ALA A 16 -13.66 15.58 6.39
C ALA A 16 -14.12 14.24 6.99
N GLY A 17 -14.39 13.27 6.13
CA GLY A 17 -14.64 11.88 6.52
C GLY A 17 -13.36 11.13 6.89
N PRO A 18 -13.46 9.93 7.48
CA PRO A 18 -12.31 9.07 7.70
C PRO A 18 -11.63 8.75 6.36
N ALA A 19 -10.30 8.81 6.32
CA ALA A 19 -9.54 8.31 5.20
C ALA A 19 -9.52 6.77 5.28
N GLU A 20 -10.17 6.11 4.31
CA GLU A 20 -10.11 4.66 4.20
C GLU A 20 -8.72 4.26 3.71
N ALA A 21 -7.90 3.72 4.62
CA ALA A 21 -6.63 3.10 4.27
C ALA A 21 -6.93 1.75 3.59
N HIS A 22 -7.16 1.78 2.28
CA HIS A 22 -7.34 0.57 1.49
C HIS A 22 -5.99 -0.12 1.31
N PHE A 23 -5.84 -1.31 1.90
CA PHE A 23 -4.70 -2.21 1.68
C PHE A 23 -4.82 -2.91 0.32
N GLN A 24 -4.97 -2.11 -0.74
CA GLN A 24 -5.03 -2.58 -2.12
C GLN A 24 -3.66 -2.40 -2.75
N LEU A 25 -3.05 -3.50 -3.17
CA LEU A 25 -1.85 -3.50 -3.97
C LEU A 25 -2.24 -3.44 -5.45
N VAL A 26 -1.93 -2.34 -6.11
CA VAL A 26 -1.92 -2.26 -7.58
C VAL A 26 -0.60 -2.88 -8.05
N TYR A 27 -0.68 -3.99 -8.76
CA TYR A 27 0.48 -4.77 -9.18
C TYR A 27 0.54 -4.92 -10.70
N THR A 28 1.76 -4.86 -11.21
CA THR A 28 2.12 -5.26 -12.56
C THR A 28 3.55 -5.81 -12.52
N PRO A 29 3.88 -6.86 -13.30
CA PRO A 29 5.23 -7.43 -13.28
C PRO A 29 6.31 -6.49 -13.85
N GLU A 30 5.93 -5.53 -14.69
CA GLU A 30 6.85 -4.60 -15.35
C GLU A 30 6.43 -3.15 -15.09
N VAL A 31 7.19 -2.46 -14.23
CA VAL A 31 6.89 -1.09 -13.78
C VAL A 31 7.65 0.00 -14.55
N ASN A 32 8.69 -0.39 -15.29
CA ASN A 32 9.55 0.55 -16.02
C ASN A 32 9.53 0.21 -17.51
N LEU A 33 8.57 0.79 -18.22
CA LEU A 33 8.36 0.56 -19.64
C LEU A 33 9.26 1.46 -20.48
N GLU A 34 9.75 0.94 -21.60
CA GLU A 34 10.54 1.73 -22.55
C GLU A 34 9.70 2.78 -23.31
N GLN A 35 8.40 2.53 -23.43
CA GLN A 35 7.45 3.38 -24.16
C GLN A 35 6.07 3.38 -23.49
N PRO A 36 5.29 4.46 -23.63
CA PRO A 36 3.93 4.53 -23.06
C PRO A 36 2.97 3.57 -23.78
N GLY A 37 2.08 2.94 -23.02
CA GLY A 37 1.07 2.02 -23.53
C GLY A 37 0.11 1.54 -22.44
N ASP A 38 -0.84 0.70 -22.84
CA ASP A 38 -1.76 0.07 -21.89
C ASP A 38 -1.02 -0.99 -21.06
N VAL A 39 -1.19 -0.93 -19.74
CA VAL A 39 -0.51 -1.83 -18.79
C VAL A 39 -1.56 -2.70 -18.10
N PRO A 40 -1.43 -4.03 -18.13
CA PRO A 40 -2.27 -4.89 -17.33
C PRO A 40 -1.96 -4.65 -15.84
N LEU A 41 -2.98 -4.22 -15.10
CA LEU A 41 -2.91 -4.01 -13.65
C LEU A 41 -3.76 -5.06 -12.93
N GLY A 42 -3.16 -5.76 -11.99
CA GLY A 42 -3.87 -6.57 -10.99
C GLY A 42 -4.14 -5.75 -9.74
N LEU A 43 -5.29 -5.97 -9.11
CA LEU A 43 -5.67 -5.34 -7.84
C LEU A 43 -5.79 -6.44 -6.77
N TYR A 44 -4.81 -6.49 -5.87
CA TYR A 44 -4.70 -7.51 -4.83
C TYR A 44 -4.98 -6.91 -3.46
N PHE A 45 -5.56 -7.69 -2.54
CA PHE A 45 -5.80 -7.27 -1.16
C PHE A 45 -4.75 -7.90 -0.24
N TRP A 46 -3.97 -7.09 0.49
CA TRP A 46 -2.83 -7.56 1.27
C TRP A 46 -3.13 -7.57 2.78
N HIS A 47 -3.87 -8.60 3.29
CA HIS A 47 -3.86 -9.23 4.65
C HIS A 47 -5.22 -9.82 5.13
N PRO A 48 -5.23 -10.81 6.06
CA PRO A 48 -4.55 -12.10 6.05
C PRO A 48 -5.46 -13.13 5.34
N MET A 49 -5.25 -13.27 4.04
CA MET A 49 -5.77 -14.40 3.27
C MET A 49 -4.72 -15.52 3.40
N GLU A 50 -5.16 -16.77 3.49
CA GLU A 50 -4.30 -17.94 3.36
C GLU A 50 -3.35 -17.73 2.17
N ASN A 51 -2.06 -17.64 2.46
CA ASN A 51 -1.04 -16.96 1.67
C ASN A 51 -0.87 -17.62 0.28
N GLY A 52 -1.72 -17.23 -0.67
CA GLY A 52 -1.59 -17.59 -2.07
C GLY A 52 -0.31 -16.99 -2.66
N HIS A 53 0.26 -17.67 -3.64
CA HIS A 53 1.53 -17.30 -4.28
C HIS A 53 1.49 -15.87 -4.85
N ALA A 54 2.23 -14.94 -4.23
CA ALA A 54 2.33 -13.54 -4.67
C ALA A 54 3.39 -13.35 -5.77
N MET A 55 4.51 -14.08 -5.68
CA MET A 55 5.61 -14.07 -6.63
C MET A 55 6.54 -15.27 -6.40
N ASP A 56 7.32 -15.65 -7.42
CA ASP A 56 8.39 -16.63 -7.28
C ASP A 56 9.50 -16.08 -6.37
N MET A 57 9.62 -16.66 -5.18
CA MET A 57 10.74 -16.40 -4.28
C MET A 57 11.85 -17.42 -4.51
N GLY A 58 13.07 -16.94 -4.74
CA GLY A 58 14.26 -17.78 -4.74
C GLY A 58 14.52 -18.41 -3.36
N GLN A 59 15.37 -19.44 -3.32
CA GLN A 59 15.84 -20.00 -2.05
C GLN A 59 16.70 -18.96 -1.31
N PRO A 60 16.44 -18.69 -0.03
CA PRO A 60 17.31 -17.83 0.75
C PRO A 60 18.68 -18.47 0.91
N GLU A 61 19.75 -17.66 0.83
CA GLU A 61 21.13 -18.14 1.05
C GLU A 61 21.37 -18.57 2.50
N ALA A 62 20.73 -17.89 3.46
CA ALA A 62 20.76 -18.22 4.88
C ALA A 62 19.47 -17.75 5.58
N LEU A 63 19.03 -18.50 6.59
CA LEU A 63 17.94 -18.12 7.48
C LEU A 63 18.46 -18.20 8.92
N ALA A 64 18.40 -17.10 9.67
CA ALA A 64 18.82 -17.06 11.06
C ALA A 64 17.85 -16.21 11.89
N CYS A 65 17.56 -16.66 13.11
CA CYS A 65 16.82 -15.88 14.09
C CYS A 65 17.82 -15.14 14.96
N HIS A 66 17.60 -13.85 15.21
CA HIS A 66 18.48 -13.03 16.05
C HIS A 66 17.72 -12.49 17.25
N PHE A 67 18.26 -12.71 18.45
CA PHE A 67 17.79 -12.07 19.68
C PHE A 67 18.89 -11.17 20.22
N LYS A 68 18.59 -9.86 20.33
CA LYS A 68 19.53 -8.84 20.82
C LYS A 68 20.87 -8.79 20.07
N GLY A 69 20.84 -9.11 18.78
CA GLY A 69 22.03 -9.12 17.92
C GLY A 69 22.80 -10.44 17.92
N GLU A 70 22.40 -11.42 18.74
CA GLU A 70 23.00 -12.75 18.76
C GLU A 70 22.11 -13.74 17.99
N ALA A 71 22.73 -14.63 17.21
CA ALA A 71 22.01 -15.70 16.52
C ALA A 71 21.50 -16.71 17.56
N ILE A 72 20.25 -17.16 17.39
CA ILE A 72 19.61 -18.17 18.22
C ILE A 72 19.10 -19.33 17.35
N ASP A 73 19.06 -20.53 17.94
CA ASP A 73 18.51 -21.76 17.34
C ASP A 73 16.97 -21.76 17.29
#